data_AF-A0A1V2YIR9-F1
#
_entry.id   AF-A0A1V2YIR9-F1
#
_cell.length_a   1.000
_cell.length_b   1.000
_cell.length_c   1.000
_cell.angle_alpha   90.00
_cell.angle_beta   90.00
_cell.angle_gamma   90.00
#
_symmetry.space_group_name_H-M   'P 1'
#
loop_
_entity.id
_entity.type
_entity.pdbx_description
1 polymer ?
#
loop_
_entity_poly.entity_id
_entity_poly.type
_entity_poly.pdbx_seq_one_letter_code
_entity_poly.pdbx_strand_id
1 'polypeptide(L)'
;MELVSTLKFWANNSYEHIEVLQNAYKTVGATLQPSFQQELQILFNAFKNIDSQIDNDKIPTNLDNLYQLFMDNNQVFIELLENLKFDGYNGYPVLFETVQHFIYEQLYAIQVLSKGYAKMYEEQLFTLDFILGPIKIQKQNMFSTTLNTNVTSLIGATYFWSLISAEHTSIIANVSPIESNLPVITTDLLTKLRSAFNHVNYALSNIDKIADGFISVVDNFLQLNDSFLIMLNNFKVDDSKFVPNSIKKDLPPLFDGVLNHIIHEQERAGILINALKQNL
;
A
#
# COMPACT_ATOMS: atom_id res chain seq x y z
N MET A 1 0.40 -21.07 6.37
CA MET A 1 -0.17 -20.67 5.06
C MET A 1 -0.32 -19.15 4.97
N GLU A 2 -0.88 -18.50 6.01
CA GLU A 2 -1.00 -17.03 6.08
C GLU A 2 0.33 -16.30 5.84
N LEU A 3 1.40 -16.63 6.58
CA LEU A 3 2.72 -15.98 6.43
C LEU A 3 3.30 -16.07 5.02
N VAL A 4 3.26 -17.24 4.39
CA VAL A 4 3.82 -17.47 3.04
C VAL A 4 3.08 -16.60 2.02
N SER A 5 1.75 -16.60 2.04
CA SER A 5 0.94 -15.75 1.16
C SER A 5 1.17 -14.25 1.42
N THR A 6 1.36 -13.87 2.69
CA THR A 6 1.63 -12.48 3.09
C THR A 6 3.02 -12.03 2.61
N LEU A 7 4.03 -12.88 2.74
CA LEU A 7 5.39 -12.61 2.25
C LEU A 7 5.40 -12.47 0.74
N LYS A 8 4.73 -13.37 0.03
CA LYS A 8 4.60 -13.28 -1.44
C LYS A 8 3.91 -11.99 -1.86
N PHE A 9 2.78 -11.66 -1.25
CA PHE A 9 2.03 -10.43 -1.53
C PHE A 9 2.92 -9.19 -1.35
N TRP A 10 3.59 -9.06 -0.20
CA TRP A 10 4.43 -7.88 0.04
C TRP A 10 5.67 -7.86 -0.83
N ALA A 11 6.30 -9.00 -1.14
CA ALA A 11 7.41 -9.04 -2.09
C ALA A 11 6.98 -8.57 -3.49
N ASN A 12 5.80 -8.99 -3.96
CA ASN A 12 5.22 -8.53 -5.21
C ASN A 12 4.92 -7.02 -5.18
N ASN A 13 4.21 -6.58 -4.15
CA ASN A 13 3.86 -5.18 -3.92
C ASN A 13 5.10 -4.26 -3.89
N SER A 14 6.17 -4.64 -3.16
CA SER A 14 7.39 -3.85 -3.05
C SER A 14 8.09 -3.64 -4.40
N TYR A 15 8.17 -4.66 -5.28
CA TYR A 15 8.80 -4.45 -6.58
C TYR A 15 7.90 -3.66 -7.55
N GLU A 16 6.57 -3.75 -7.42
CA GLU A 16 5.63 -2.94 -8.19
C GLU A 16 5.74 -1.45 -7.80
N HIS A 17 5.89 -1.14 -6.51
CA HIS A 17 6.22 0.23 -6.05
C HIS A 17 7.48 0.76 -6.72
N ILE A 18 8.52 -0.07 -6.81
CA ILE A 18 9.77 0.31 -7.44
C ILE A 18 9.57 0.59 -8.94
N GLU A 19 8.76 -0.21 -9.64
CA GLU A 19 8.41 0.06 -11.05
C GLU A 19 7.68 1.39 -11.20
N VAL A 20 6.76 1.71 -10.28
CA VAL A 20 6.10 3.02 -10.24
C VAL A 20 7.15 4.12 -10.05
N LEU A 21 8.02 4.04 -9.05
CA LEU A 21 9.05 5.06 -8.76
C LEU A 21 10.04 5.26 -9.90
N GLN A 22 10.48 4.17 -10.55
CA GLN A 22 11.39 4.19 -11.68
C GLN A 22 10.76 4.76 -12.95
N ASN A 23 9.44 4.95 -13.01
CA ASN A 23 8.77 5.49 -14.18
C ASN A 23 7.99 6.78 -13.89
N ALA A 24 7.68 7.08 -12.63
CA ALA A 24 6.89 8.24 -12.22
C ALA A 24 7.52 9.57 -12.69
N TYR A 25 8.85 9.65 -12.71
CA TYR A 25 9.57 10.84 -13.17
C TYR A 25 9.29 11.18 -14.65
N LYS A 26 9.02 10.16 -15.48
CA LYS A 26 8.70 10.34 -16.91
C LYS A 26 7.35 11.01 -17.10
N THR A 27 6.42 10.78 -16.17
CA THR A 27 5.06 11.31 -16.22
C THR A 27 5.02 12.77 -15.80
N VAL A 28 5.73 13.14 -14.73
CA VAL A 28 5.68 14.51 -14.15
C VAL A 28 6.83 15.42 -14.59
N GLY A 29 7.73 14.93 -15.45
CA GLY A 29 8.89 15.68 -15.93
C GLY A 29 9.97 15.89 -14.85
N ALA A 30 9.96 15.08 -13.79
CA ALA A 30 11.03 15.07 -12.79
C ALA A 30 12.26 14.30 -13.31
N THR A 31 13.39 14.44 -12.62
CA THR A 31 14.60 13.64 -12.87
C THR A 31 14.84 12.75 -11.67
N LEU A 32 14.96 11.44 -11.90
CA LEU A 32 15.45 10.49 -10.91
C LEU A 32 16.98 10.45 -10.98
N GLN A 33 17.68 10.72 -9.88
CA GLN A 33 19.15 10.67 -9.88
C GLN A 33 19.65 9.25 -10.16
N PRO A 34 20.77 9.07 -10.90
CA PRO A 34 21.28 7.74 -11.25
C PRO A 34 21.58 6.84 -10.05
N SER A 35 22.03 7.39 -8.92
CA SER A 35 22.27 6.64 -7.68
C SER A 35 20.99 5.99 -7.17
N PHE A 36 19.91 6.78 -7.04
CA PHE A 36 18.60 6.26 -6.64
C PHE A 36 18.08 5.22 -7.64
N GLN A 37 18.26 5.44 -8.94
CA GLN A 37 17.85 4.47 -9.96
C GLN A 37 18.56 3.12 -9.81
N GLN A 38 19.87 3.14 -9.53
CA GLN A 38 20.66 1.93 -9.31
C GLN A 38 20.22 1.19 -8.04
N GLU A 39 20.03 1.90 -6.93
CA GLU A 39 19.58 1.31 -5.66
C GLU A 39 18.17 0.71 -5.79
N LEU A 40 17.25 1.42 -6.44
CA LEU A 40 15.92 0.90 -6.78
C LEU A 40 16.02 -0.38 -7.61
N GLN A 41 16.91 -0.43 -8.60
CA GLN A 41 17.05 -1.63 -9.44
C GLN A 41 17.56 -2.86 -8.67
N ILE A 42 18.45 -2.65 -7.69
CA ILE A 42 18.93 -3.73 -6.81
C ILE A 42 17.76 -4.27 -5.97
N LEU A 43 17.01 -3.38 -5.33
CA LEU A 43 15.85 -3.74 -4.52
C LEU A 43 14.74 -4.43 -5.34
N PHE A 44 14.47 -3.94 -6.56
CA PHE A 44 13.53 -4.56 -7.49
C PHE A 44 13.87 -6.03 -7.73
N ASN A 45 15.14 -6.29 -8.05
CA ASN A 45 15.62 -7.65 -8.30
C ASN A 45 15.52 -8.53 -7.04
N ALA A 46 15.79 -7.97 -5.86
CA ALA A 46 15.71 -8.69 -4.59
C ALA A 46 14.27 -9.12 -4.28
N PHE A 47 13.31 -8.19 -4.32
CA PHE A 47 11.90 -8.48 -4.05
C PHE A 47 11.30 -9.42 -5.10
N LYS A 48 11.60 -9.22 -6.38
CA LYS A 48 11.15 -10.11 -7.47
C LYS A 48 11.70 -11.53 -7.31
N ASN A 49 12.95 -11.66 -6.87
CA ASN A 49 13.54 -12.95 -6.57
C ASN A 49 12.84 -13.66 -5.40
N ILE A 50 12.41 -12.92 -4.37
CA ILE A 50 11.63 -13.48 -3.25
C ILE A 50 10.26 -13.97 -3.76
N ASP A 51 9.52 -13.13 -4.49
CA ASP A 51 8.21 -13.48 -5.04
C ASP A 51 8.28 -14.75 -5.92
N SER A 52 9.26 -14.82 -6.82
CA SER A 52 9.40 -15.94 -7.75
C SER A 52 9.70 -17.29 -7.09
N GLN A 53 10.22 -17.28 -5.86
CA GLN A 53 10.53 -18.49 -5.09
C GLN A 53 9.37 -18.99 -4.23
N ILE A 54 8.29 -18.20 -4.11
CA ILE A 54 7.14 -18.55 -3.29
C ILE A 54 5.99 -19.02 -4.19
N ASP A 55 5.59 -20.27 -4.00
CA ASP A 55 4.35 -20.85 -4.52
C ASP A 55 3.29 -20.77 -3.42
N ASN A 56 2.10 -20.24 -3.72
CA ASN A 56 1.05 -20.03 -2.72
C ASN A 56 0.58 -21.34 -2.06
N ASP A 57 0.73 -22.46 -2.77
CA ASP A 57 0.21 -23.75 -2.33
C ASP A 57 1.19 -24.53 -1.44
N LYS A 58 2.42 -24.03 -1.24
CA LYS A 58 3.49 -24.76 -0.54
C LYS A 58 4.33 -23.86 0.34
N ILE A 59 4.77 -24.40 1.48
CA ILE A 59 5.77 -23.74 2.32
C ILE A 59 7.15 -23.99 1.68
N PRO A 60 7.90 -22.94 1.30
CA PRO A 60 9.23 -23.12 0.74
C PRO A 60 10.21 -23.61 1.82
N THR A 61 11.12 -24.50 1.45
CA THR A 61 12.11 -25.07 2.39
C THR A 61 13.12 -24.05 2.90
N ASN A 62 13.23 -22.90 2.23
CA ASN A 62 14.09 -21.77 2.58
C ASN A 62 13.29 -20.56 3.10
N LEU A 63 12.10 -20.76 3.68
CA LEU A 63 11.22 -19.68 4.14
C LEU A 63 11.93 -18.66 5.04
N ASP A 64 12.74 -19.10 6.00
CA ASP A 64 13.44 -18.19 6.93
C ASP A 64 14.43 -17.27 6.20
N ASN A 65 15.14 -17.82 5.21
CA ASN A 65 16.05 -17.03 4.38
C ASN A 65 15.28 -16.01 3.52
N LEU A 66 14.13 -16.40 2.95
CA LEU A 66 13.29 -15.50 2.16
C LEU A 66 12.67 -14.40 3.02
N TYR A 67 12.22 -14.74 4.23
CA TYR A 67 11.73 -13.79 5.21
C TYR A 67 12.83 -12.79 5.61
N GLN A 68 14.01 -13.26 6.00
CA GLN A 68 15.10 -12.37 6.39
C GLN A 68 15.54 -11.48 5.23
N LEU A 69 15.63 -12.05 4.01
CA LEU A 69 15.96 -11.29 2.81
C LEU A 69 14.91 -10.18 2.55
N PHE A 70 13.62 -10.47 2.75
CA PHE A 70 12.59 -9.43 2.65
C PHE A 70 12.80 -8.34 3.70
N MET A 71 12.97 -8.71 4.98
CA MET A 71 13.10 -7.74 6.06
C MET A 71 14.30 -6.82 5.88
N ASP A 72 15.45 -7.38 5.49
CA ASP A 72 16.69 -6.62 5.24
C ASP A 72 16.52 -5.65 4.06
N ASN A 73 15.97 -6.11 2.94
CA ASN A 73 15.78 -5.26 1.76
C ASN A 73 14.68 -4.21 1.99
N ASN A 74 13.65 -4.54 2.77
CA ASN A 74 12.56 -3.61 3.07
C ASN A 74 13.02 -2.47 3.98
N GLN A 75 13.93 -2.75 4.93
CA GLN A 75 14.57 -1.71 5.72
C GLN A 75 15.34 -0.73 4.84
N VAL A 76 16.19 -1.25 3.94
CA VAL A 76 16.94 -0.44 2.96
C VAL A 76 15.98 0.34 2.05
N PHE A 77 14.87 -0.27 1.64
CA PHE A 77 13.89 0.40 0.79
C PHE A 77 13.20 1.56 1.49
N ILE A 78 12.81 1.41 2.77
CA ILE A 78 12.24 2.51 3.57
C ILE A 78 13.24 3.67 3.70
N GLU A 79 14.51 3.38 3.97
CA GLU A 79 15.57 4.39 4.04
C GLU A 79 15.73 5.12 2.70
N LEU A 80 15.70 4.38 1.59
CA LEU A 80 15.73 4.94 0.25
C LEU A 80 14.54 5.84 -0.04
N LEU A 81 13.32 5.40 0.33
CA LEU A 81 12.09 6.16 0.18
C LEU A 81 12.13 7.46 0.98
N GLU A 82 12.61 7.41 2.22
CA GLU A 82 12.78 8.61 3.07
C GLU A 82 13.66 9.67 2.39
N ASN A 83 14.76 9.24 1.75
CA ASN A 83 15.64 10.12 0.98
C ASN A 83 15.00 10.60 -0.33
N LEU A 84 14.25 9.73 -1.03
CA LEU A 84 13.57 10.06 -2.28
C LEU A 84 12.57 11.22 -2.14
N LYS A 85 11.94 11.38 -0.96
CA LYS A 85 11.00 12.48 -0.68
C LYS A 85 11.57 13.86 -0.95
N PHE A 86 12.88 14.05 -0.74
CA PHE A 86 13.54 15.34 -0.86
C PHE A 86 14.53 15.37 -2.02
N ASP A 87 15.37 14.35 -2.11
CA ASP A 87 16.55 14.36 -2.98
C ASP A 87 16.36 13.56 -4.27
N GLY A 88 15.36 12.67 -4.30
CA GLY A 88 15.12 11.73 -5.40
C GLY A 88 14.62 12.37 -6.68
N TYR A 89 13.71 13.32 -6.53
CA TYR A 89 12.95 13.93 -7.61
C TYR A 89 13.03 15.46 -7.63
N ASN A 90 14.08 16.03 -7.04
CA ASN A 90 14.24 17.48 -6.83
C ASN A 90 13.05 18.10 -6.05
N GLY A 91 12.48 17.38 -5.08
CA GLY A 91 11.40 17.85 -4.22
C GLY A 91 10.01 17.98 -4.88
N TYR A 92 9.72 17.19 -5.92
CA TYR A 92 8.43 17.26 -6.63
C TYR A 92 7.24 16.85 -5.72
N PRO A 93 6.27 17.75 -5.41
CA PRO A 93 5.26 17.50 -4.38
C PRO A 93 4.35 16.29 -4.64
N VAL A 94 3.95 16.04 -5.89
CA VAL A 94 3.07 14.90 -6.20
C VAL A 94 3.77 13.56 -5.93
N LEU A 95 5.08 13.48 -6.17
CA LEU A 95 5.86 12.28 -5.89
C LEU A 95 6.12 12.09 -4.41
N PHE A 96 6.08 13.17 -3.61
CA PHE A 96 6.15 13.07 -2.16
C PHE A 96 4.97 12.26 -1.60
N GLU A 97 3.74 12.50 -2.08
CA GLU A 97 2.56 11.75 -1.62
C GLU A 97 2.67 10.25 -1.95
N THR A 98 3.07 9.91 -3.18
CA THR A 98 3.30 8.51 -3.60
C THR A 98 4.39 7.83 -2.78
N VAL A 99 5.52 8.51 -2.55
CA VAL A 99 6.61 7.96 -1.72
C VAL A 99 6.16 7.78 -0.28
N GLN A 100 5.40 8.73 0.27
CA GLN A 100 4.90 8.65 1.64
C GLN A 100 3.91 7.49 1.83
N HIS A 101 3.05 7.26 0.85
CA HIS A 101 2.15 6.13 0.77
C HIS A 101 2.91 4.79 0.79
N PHE A 102 3.93 4.62 -0.07
CA PHE A 102 4.75 3.41 -0.09
C PHE A 102 5.50 3.15 1.22
N ILE A 103 5.99 4.20 1.90
CA ILE A 103 6.60 4.07 3.23
C ILE A 103 5.60 3.44 4.22
N TYR A 104 4.34 3.89 4.20
CA TYR A 104 3.33 3.39 5.10
C TYR A 104 3.03 1.90 4.88
N GLU A 105 2.98 1.47 3.63
CA GLU A 105 2.80 0.06 3.28
C GLU A 105 4.00 -0.80 3.64
N GLN A 106 5.22 -0.32 3.40
CA GLN A 106 6.43 -1.06 3.79
C GLN A 106 6.54 -1.21 5.32
N LEU A 107 6.15 -0.19 6.08
CA LEU A 107 6.07 -0.27 7.55
C LEU A 107 4.98 -1.23 8.02
N TYR A 108 3.83 -1.26 7.34
CA TYR A 108 2.77 -2.22 7.63
C TYR A 108 3.22 -3.66 7.32
N ALA A 109 3.91 -3.88 6.19
CA ALA A 109 4.47 -5.16 5.78
C ALA A 109 5.38 -5.76 6.87
N ILE A 110 6.30 -4.96 7.43
CA ILE A 110 7.18 -5.37 8.54
C ILE A 110 6.38 -5.89 9.72
N GLN A 111 5.33 -5.16 10.13
CA GLN A 111 4.55 -5.50 11.31
C GLN A 111 3.73 -6.78 11.11
N VAL A 112 3.07 -6.93 9.95
CA VAL A 112 2.26 -8.13 9.68
C VAL A 112 3.13 -9.37 9.48
N LEU A 113 4.29 -9.23 8.83
CA LEU A 113 5.24 -10.32 8.62
C LEU A 113 5.90 -10.74 9.94
N SER A 114 6.33 -9.80 10.77
CA SER A 114 6.94 -10.09 12.07
C SER A 114 5.98 -10.85 12.99
N LYS A 115 4.71 -10.43 13.05
CA LYS A 115 3.70 -11.15 13.84
C LYS A 115 3.39 -12.53 13.24
N GLY A 116 3.28 -12.62 11.92
CA GLY A 116 3.04 -13.89 11.22
C GLY A 116 4.17 -14.90 11.46
N TYR A 117 5.42 -14.43 11.45
CA TYR A 117 6.62 -15.22 11.72
C TYR A 117 6.64 -15.70 13.18
N ALA A 118 6.48 -14.79 14.15
CA ALA A 118 6.43 -15.17 15.57
C ALA A 118 5.33 -16.20 15.87
N LYS A 119 4.14 -16.05 15.27
CA LYS A 119 3.04 -17.01 15.40
C LYS A 119 3.38 -18.38 14.81
N MET A 120 4.14 -18.45 13.72
CA MET A 120 4.50 -19.71 13.06
C MET A 120 5.49 -20.54 13.89
N TYR A 121 6.41 -19.87 14.61
CA TYR A 121 7.49 -20.53 15.35
C TYR A 121 7.24 -20.64 16.87
N GLU A 122 6.06 -20.23 17.35
CA GLU A 122 5.73 -20.12 18.78
C GLU A 122 6.76 -19.28 19.57
N GLU A 123 7.48 -18.39 18.89
CA GLU A 123 8.46 -17.52 19.48
C GLU A 123 7.76 -16.33 20.16
N GLN A 124 8.33 -15.83 21.26
CA GLN A 124 7.92 -14.52 21.77
C GLN A 124 8.05 -13.50 20.64
N LEU A 125 7.01 -12.67 20.46
CA LEU A 125 7.05 -11.53 19.55
C LEU A 125 8.43 -10.88 19.68
N PHE A 126 9.21 -10.90 18.60
CA PHE A 126 10.27 -9.93 18.45
C PHE A 126 9.56 -8.58 18.50
N THR A 127 9.58 -7.94 19.65
CA THR A 127 9.54 -6.49 19.71
C THR A 127 10.79 -6.08 18.97
N LEU A 128 10.66 -5.87 17.66
CA LEU A 128 11.59 -5.00 16.96
C LEU A 128 11.43 -3.67 17.67
N ASP A 129 12.28 -3.43 18.67
CA ASP A 129 12.61 -2.09 19.09
C ASP A 129 13.15 -1.42 17.83
N PHE A 130 12.26 -0.75 17.11
CA PHE A 130 12.54 -0.13 15.84
C PHE A 130 13.43 1.08 16.11
N ILE A 131 14.73 0.85 16.27
CA ILE A 131 15.72 1.91 16.25
C ILE A 131 16.02 2.19 14.78
N LEU A 132 15.20 3.05 14.18
CA LEU A 132 15.64 3.86 13.03
C LEU A 132 16.82 4.70 13.51
N GLY A 133 18.05 4.20 13.37
CA GLY A 133 19.23 5.04 13.50
C GLY A 133 19.20 6.18 12.47
N PRO A 134 20.11 7.17 12.58
CA PRO A 134 19.90 8.48 13.22
C PRO A 134 18.69 9.32 12.75
N ILE A 135 17.84 8.81 11.85
CA ILE A 135 16.57 9.42 11.48
C ILE A 135 15.57 9.17 12.61
N LYS A 136 15.66 9.98 13.67
CA LYS A 136 14.48 10.27 14.48
C LYS A 136 13.41 10.75 13.50
N ILE A 137 12.38 9.96 13.25
CA ILE A 137 11.13 10.51 12.72
C ILE A 137 10.62 11.45 13.82
N GLN A 138 11.07 12.71 13.79
CA GLN A 138 10.81 13.74 14.80
C GLN A 138 9.37 14.27 14.75
N LYS A 139 8.46 13.54 14.13
CA LYS A 139 7.06 13.92 14.07
C LYS A 139 6.22 12.71 14.40
N GLN A 140 5.11 12.99 15.08
CA GLN A 140 4.03 12.05 15.16
C GLN A 140 3.64 11.67 13.72
N ASN A 141 4.14 10.55 13.20
CA ASN A 141 3.65 9.96 11.97
C ASN A 141 2.43 9.09 12.34
N MET A 142 1.64 8.62 11.38
CA MET A 142 0.51 7.73 11.69
C MET A 142 0.91 6.47 12.48
N PHE A 143 2.21 6.14 12.44
CA PHE A 143 2.89 5.11 13.23
C PHE A 143 3.46 5.60 14.57
N SER A 144 3.03 6.74 15.09
CA SER A 144 3.37 7.20 16.45
C SER A 144 2.16 7.21 17.38
N THR A 145 1.00 6.79 16.88
CA THR A 145 -0.21 6.63 17.67
C THR A 145 -0.26 5.21 18.23
N THR A 146 -1.00 5.00 19.32
CA THR A 146 -1.24 3.71 19.97
C THR A 146 -1.81 2.62 19.04
N LEU A 147 -2.19 2.96 17.79
CA LEU A 147 -2.58 2.04 16.72
C LEU A 147 -1.43 1.18 16.16
N ASN A 148 -0.17 1.53 16.45
CA ASN A 148 1.02 0.73 16.09
C ASN A 148 1.07 -0.68 16.69
N THR A 149 0.35 -0.94 17.77
CA THR A 149 0.40 -2.24 18.44
C THR A 149 -0.65 -3.22 17.90
N ASN A 150 -1.55 -2.75 17.03
CA ASN A 150 -2.78 -3.47 16.67
C ASN A 150 -3.05 -3.56 15.17
N VAL A 151 -2.09 -3.27 14.28
CA VAL A 151 -2.31 -3.31 12.81
C VAL A 151 -2.74 -4.68 12.27
N THR A 152 -2.52 -5.73 13.06
CA THR A 152 -2.93 -7.13 12.77
C THR A 152 -4.24 -7.54 13.47
N SER A 153 -4.84 -6.64 14.26
CA SER A 153 -6.21 -6.79 14.75
C SER A 153 -7.19 -6.36 13.66
N LEU A 154 -8.45 -6.79 13.76
CA LEU A 154 -9.49 -6.35 12.81
C LEU A 154 -9.59 -4.81 12.74
N ILE A 155 -9.56 -4.15 13.90
CA ILE A 155 -9.68 -2.69 13.99
C ILE A 155 -8.48 -2.01 13.35
N GLY A 156 -7.26 -2.42 13.70
CA GLY A 156 -6.04 -1.80 13.16
C GLY A 156 -5.86 -2.07 11.66
N ALA A 157 -6.16 -3.27 11.18
CA ALA A 157 -6.14 -3.58 9.76
C ALA A 157 -7.16 -2.75 8.98
N THR A 158 -8.40 -2.65 9.48
CA THR A 158 -9.45 -1.83 8.85
C THR A 158 -9.08 -0.34 8.85
N TYR A 159 -8.50 0.15 9.94
CA TYR A 159 -8.01 1.54 10.03
C TYR A 159 -6.93 1.81 8.99
N PHE A 160 -5.91 0.94 8.89
CA PHE A 160 -4.82 1.08 7.93
C PHE A 160 -5.34 1.06 6.49
N TRP A 161 -6.09 0.02 6.12
CA TRP A 161 -6.58 -0.13 4.75
C TRP A 161 -7.59 0.95 4.37
N SER A 162 -8.31 1.55 5.32
CA SER A 162 -9.13 2.74 5.04
C SER A 162 -8.30 3.97 4.67
N LEU A 163 -7.10 4.17 5.23
CA LEU A 163 -6.18 5.25 4.82
C LEU A 163 -5.66 4.99 3.41
N ILE A 164 -5.12 3.80 3.20
CA ILE A 164 -4.56 3.37 1.91
C ILE A 164 -5.61 3.53 0.80
N SER A 165 -6.84 3.09 1.05
CA SER A 165 -7.93 3.25 0.08
C SER A 165 -8.29 4.70 -0.20
N ALA A 166 -8.23 5.58 0.81
CA ALA A 166 -8.42 7.02 0.60
C ALA A 166 -7.26 7.64 -0.21
N GLU A 167 -6.02 7.22 0.02
CA GLU A 167 -4.85 7.67 -0.74
C GLU A 167 -4.93 7.21 -2.20
N HIS A 168 -5.32 5.96 -2.46
CA HIS A 168 -5.51 5.43 -3.82
C HIS A 168 -6.46 6.26 -4.67
N THR A 169 -7.57 6.73 -4.09
CA THR A 169 -8.48 7.60 -4.83
C THR A 169 -7.83 8.91 -5.27
N SER A 170 -6.88 9.43 -4.48
CA SER A 170 -6.13 10.66 -4.79
C SER A 170 -5.01 10.38 -5.80
N ILE A 171 -4.28 9.27 -5.64
CA ILE A 171 -3.27 8.81 -6.60
C ILE A 171 -3.91 8.68 -7.99
N ILE A 172 -5.02 7.97 -8.11
CA ILE A 172 -5.75 7.80 -9.37
C ILE A 172 -6.18 9.15 -9.97
N ALA A 173 -6.68 10.07 -9.13
CA ALA A 173 -7.07 11.40 -9.59
C ALA A 173 -5.88 12.22 -10.13
N ASN A 174 -4.67 11.97 -9.61
CA ASN A 174 -3.46 12.73 -9.90
C ASN A 174 -2.51 12.05 -10.92
N VAL A 175 -2.81 10.83 -11.38
CA VAL A 175 -1.90 10.09 -12.29
C VAL A 175 -1.70 10.80 -13.64
N SER A 176 -2.60 11.69 -14.08
CA SER A 176 -2.36 12.48 -15.30
C SER A 176 -1.63 13.79 -14.99
N PRO A 177 -0.49 14.10 -15.65
CA PRO A 177 0.25 15.36 -15.48
C PRO A 177 -0.52 16.59 -16.00
N ILE A 178 -1.70 16.37 -16.58
CA ILE A 178 -2.67 17.40 -16.89
C ILE A 178 -3.78 17.24 -15.86
N GLU A 179 -3.74 18.07 -14.82
CA GLU A 179 -4.88 18.26 -13.92
C GLU A 179 -6.15 18.39 -14.79
N SER A 180 -7.08 17.42 -14.69
CA SER A 180 -8.42 17.37 -15.32
C SER A 180 -8.69 16.55 -16.60
N ASN A 181 -7.90 15.54 -16.96
CA ASN A 181 -8.32 14.64 -18.06
C ASN A 181 -9.36 13.57 -17.66
N LEU A 182 -9.61 13.34 -16.36
CA LEU A 182 -10.67 12.44 -15.95
C LEU A 182 -12.05 13.12 -16.08
N PRO A 183 -13.10 12.37 -16.48
CA PRO A 183 -14.46 12.92 -16.51
C PRO A 183 -14.89 13.41 -15.13
N VAL A 184 -15.72 14.47 -15.08
CA VAL A 184 -16.27 15.01 -13.81
C VAL A 184 -16.97 13.93 -12.98
N ILE A 185 -17.71 13.03 -13.64
CA ILE A 185 -18.36 11.89 -12.95
C ILE A 185 -17.35 11.00 -12.21
N THR A 186 -16.14 10.86 -12.74
CA THR A 186 -15.07 10.04 -12.18
C THR A 186 -14.39 10.76 -11.02
N THR A 187 -14.05 12.03 -11.18
CA THR A 187 -13.45 12.84 -10.12
C THR A 187 -14.40 13.01 -8.92
N ASP A 188 -15.69 13.20 -9.18
CA ASP A 188 -16.72 13.28 -8.14
C ASP A 188 -16.85 11.96 -7.37
N LEU A 189 -16.80 10.84 -8.08
CA LEU A 189 -16.91 9.53 -7.46
C LEU A 189 -15.66 9.19 -6.63
N LEU A 190 -14.46 9.45 -7.16
CA LEU A 190 -13.19 9.32 -6.41
C LEU A 190 -13.22 10.18 -5.14
N THR A 191 -13.69 11.42 -5.24
CA THR A 191 -13.81 12.32 -4.09
C THR A 191 -14.79 11.79 -3.05
N LYS A 192 -15.95 11.26 -3.47
CA LYS A 192 -16.92 10.65 -2.56
C LYS A 192 -16.35 9.41 -1.85
N LEU A 193 -15.68 8.53 -2.59
CA LEU A 193 -15.04 7.35 -2.02
C LEU A 193 -13.94 7.73 -1.02
N ARG A 194 -13.09 8.71 -1.37
CA ARG A 194 -12.08 9.27 -0.46
C ARG A 194 -12.68 9.72 0.86
N SER A 195 -13.73 10.52 0.79
CA SER A 195 -14.44 11.02 1.99
C SER A 195 -15.05 9.88 2.81
N ALA A 196 -15.59 8.85 2.15
CA ALA A 196 -16.17 7.69 2.82
C ALA A 196 -15.09 6.85 3.54
N PHE A 197 -13.97 6.57 2.89
CA PHE A 197 -12.84 5.87 3.52
C PHE A 197 -12.24 6.68 4.67
N ASN A 198 -12.07 8.00 4.53
CA ASN A 198 -11.65 8.87 5.63
C ASN A 198 -12.63 8.86 6.81
N HIS A 199 -13.93 8.69 6.56
CA HIS A 199 -14.91 8.56 7.63
C HIS A 199 -14.75 7.25 8.41
N VAL A 200 -14.50 6.13 7.72
CA VAL A 200 -14.13 4.86 8.37
C VAL A 200 -12.89 5.04 9.23
N ASN A 201 -11.85 5.66 8.67
CA ASN A 201 -10.61 5.92 9.39
C ASN A 201 -10.84 6.73 10.67
N TYR A 202 -11.54 7.86 10.55
CA TYR A 202 -11.85 8.76 11.66
C TYR A 202 -12.69 8.09 12.74
N ALA A 203 -13.62 7.20 12.36
CA ALA A 203 -14.34 6.40 13.33
C ALA A 203 -13.33 5.54 14.11
N LEU A 204 -12.54 4.72 13.43
CA LEU A 204 -11.62 3.78 14.09
C LEU A 204 -10.50 4.46 14.90
N SER A 205 -10.14 5.72 14.60
CA SER A 205 -9.18 6.49 15.41
C SER A 205 -9.70 6.89 16.80
N ASN A 206 -11.02 6.76 17.05
CA ASN A 206 -11.69 7.16 18.28
C ASN A 206 -12.37 5.95 18.96
N ILE A 207 -11.60 4.89 19.21
CA ILE A 207 -12.10 3.58 19.65
C ILE A 207 -12.94 3.64 20.95
N ASP A 208 -12.61 4.55 21.88
CA ASP A 208 -13.34 4.75 23.14
C ASP A 208 -14.82 5.11 22.94
N LYS A 209 -15.20 5.56 21.73
CA LYS A 209 -16.58 5.90 21.38
C LYS A 209 -17.33 4.79 20.62
N ILE A 210 -16.68 3.65 20.33
CA ILE A 210 -17.16 2.66 19.34
C ILE A 210 -17.29 1.25 19.95
N ALA A 211 -17.17 1.10 21.27
CA ALA A 211 -17.15 -0.21 21.95
C ALA A 211 -18.26 -1.20 21.49
N ASP A 212 -19.47 -0.72 21.17
CA ASP A 212 -20.60 -1.57 20.75
C ASP A 212 -20.92 -1.52 19.24
N GLY A 213 -20.13 -0.82 18.42
CA GLY A 213 -20.48 -0.49 17.03
C GLY A 213 -19.40 -0.75 15.98
N PHE A 214 -18.19 -1.17 16.35
CA PHE A 214 -17.06 -1.20 15.42
C PHE A 214 -17.26 -2.18 14.26
N ILE A 215 -18.02 -3.27 14.47
CA ILE A 215 -18.38 -4.21 13.41
C ILE A 215 -19.15 -3.53 12.28
N SER A 216 -20.05 -2.60 12.60
CA SER A 216 -20.76 -1.83 11.57
C SER A 216 -19.82 -0.93 10.75
N VAL A 217 -18.75 -0.42 11.38
CA VAL A 217 -17.71 0.36 10.70
C VAL A 217 -16.86 -0.53 9.79
N VAL A 218 -16.54 -1.75 10.24
CA VAL A 218 -15.86 -2.78 9.43
C VAL A 218 -16.74 -3.19 8.24
N ASP A 219 -18.03 -3.39 8.44
CA ASP A 219 -18.98 -3.73 7.36
C ASP A 219 -19.11 -2.60 6.35
N ASN A 220 -19.12 -1.36 6.81
CA ASN A 220 -19.07 -0.20 5.94
C ASN A 220 -17.78 -0.18 5.11
N PHE A 221 -16.62 -0.44 5.73
CA PHE A 221 -15.36 -0.56 4.98
C PHE A 221 -15.44 -1.62 3.88
N LEU A 222 -15.92 -2.83 4.18
CA LEU A 222 -16.00 -3.92 3.21
C LEU A 222 -16.93 -3.55 2.03
N GLN A 223 -18.08 -2.95 2.30
CA GLN A 223 -19.00 -2.48 1.26
C GLN A 223 -18.40 -1.38 0.38
N LEU A 224 -17.63 -0.46 0.99
CA LEU A 224 -16.91 0.59 0.28
C LEU A 224 -15.79 0.01 -0.59
N ASN A 225 -15.02 -0.94 -0.06
CA ASN A 225 -13.96 -1.66 -0.78
C ASN A 225 -14.52 -2.39 -2.00
N ASP A 226 -15.63 -3.11 -1.86
CA ASP A 226 -16.31 -3.78 -2.97
C ASP A 226 -16.79 -2.78 -4.04
N SER A 227 -17.40 -1.68 -3.59
CA SER A 227 -17.85 -0.61 -4.49
C SER A 227 -16.68 0.03 -5.25
N PHE A 228 -15.54 0.20 -4.57
CA PHE A 228 -14.34 0.75 -5.18
C PHE A 228 -13.73 -0.24 -6.18
N LEU A 229 -13.60 -1.52 -5.84
CA LEU A 229 -13.17 -2.57 -6.77
C LEU A 229 -14.05 -2.66 -8.02
N ILE A 230 -15.37 -2.55 -7.89
CA ILE A 230 -16.29 -2.50 -9.03
C ILE A 230 -15.97 -1.30 -9.92
N MET A 231 -15.75 -0.13 -9.33
CA MET A 231 -15.38 1.08 -10.06
C MET A 231 -14.03 0.92 -10.80
N LEU A 232 -13.00 0.43 -10.11
CA LEU A 232 -11.66 0.22 -10.69
C LEU A 232 -11.71 -0.77 -11.85
N ASN A 233 -12.44 -1.87 -11.71
CA ASN A 233 -12.65 -2.82 -12.81
C ASN A 233 -13.42 -2.20 -13.98
N ASN A 234 -14.36 -1.28 -13.71
CA ASN A 234 -15.04 -0.53 -14.77
C ASN A 234 -14.09 0.39 -15.55
N PHE A 235 -12.94 0.82 -15.01
CA PHE A 235 -11.98 1.62 -15.78
C PHE A 235 -11.33 0.79 -16.90
N LYS A 236 -11.25 -0.53 -16.70
CA LYS A 236 -10.66 -1.48 -17.68
C LYS A 236 -11.59 -1.76 -18.86
N VAL A 237 -12.91 -1.61 -18.68
CA VAL A 237 -13.91 -1.85 -19.73
C VAL A 237 -13.79 -0.84 -20.86
N ASP A 238 -13.87 -1.31 -22.12
CA ASP A 238 -13.88 -0.45 -23.30
C ASP A 238 -15.02 0.57 -23.25
N ASP A 239 -14.67 1.83 -23.52
CA ASP A 239 -15.59 2.97 -23.49
C ASP A 239 -16.42 3.09 -22.20
N SER A 240 -15.77 2.84 -21.07
CA SER A 240 -16.33 3.07 -19.75
C SER A 240 -16.81 4.51 -19.60
N LYS A 241 -18.01 4.69 -19.00
CA LYS A 241 -18.50 6.03 -18.62
C LYS A 241 -17.56 6.77 -17.65
N PHE A 242 -16.69 6.03 -16.95
CA PHE A 242 -15.74 6.61 -16.00
C PHE A 242 -14.37 6.90 -16.62
N VAL A 243 -13.94 6.09 -17.60
CA VAL A 243 -12.71 6.36 -18.36
C VAL A 243 -12.97 6.01 -19.83
N PRO A 244 -13.58 6.94 -20.61
CA PRO A 244 -13.87 6.73 -22.03
C PRO A 244 -12.61 6.48 -22.85
N ASN A 245 -12.75 5.83 -24.01
CA ASN A 245 -11.61 5.52 -24.89
C ASN A 245 -10.90 6.79 -25.38
N SER A 246 -11.64 7.90 -25.51
CA SER A 246 -11.08 9.21 -25.85
C SER A 246 -10.10 9.73 -24.80
N ILE A 247 -10.16 9.26 -23.56
CA ILE A 247 -9.27 9.64 -22.47
C ILE A 247 -8.18 8.58 -22.28
N LYS A 248 -8.52 7.29 -22.39
CA LYS A 248 -7.56 6.18 -22.20
C LYS A 248 -6.29 6.33 -23.05
N LYS A 249 -6.42 6.79 -24.28
CA LYS A 249 -5.30 7.02 -25.21
C LYS A 249 -4.28 8.07 -24.72
N ASP A 250 -4.71 8.96 -23.83
CA ASP A 250 -3.92 10.08 -23.30
C ASP A 250 -3.46 9.82 -21.85
N LEU A 251 -3.79 8.64 -21.28
CA LEU A 251 -3.31 8.24 -19.97
C LEU A 251 -1.82 7.89 -20.02
N PRO A 252 -1.07 8.13 -18.93
CA PRO A 252 0.32 7.74 -18.88
C PRO A 252 0.50 6.23 -19.09
N PRO A 253 1.61 5.79 -19.70
CA PRO A 253 1.89 4.36 -19.92
C PRO A 253 1.82 3.49 -18.66
N LEU A 254 2.01 4.07 -17.47
CA LEU A 254 1.93 3.37 -16.19
C LEU A 254 0.52 3.23 -15.62
N PHE A 255 -0.48 3.92 -16.17
CA PHE A 255 -1.80 4.00 -15.56
C PHE A 255 -2.39 2.62 -15.30
N ASP A 256 -2.34 1.72 -16.28
CA ASP A 256 -2.86 0.36 -16.12
C ASP A 256 -2.08 -0.46 -15.09
N GLY A 257 -0.77 -0.24 -15.00
CA GLY A 257 0.08 -0.87 -13.98
C GLY A 257 -0.33 -0.43 -12.57
N VAL A 258 -0.43 0.88 -12.35
CA VAL A 258 -0.88 1.47 -11.08
C VAL A 258 -2.31 1.04 -10.74
N LEU A 259 -3.20 0.98 -11.73
CA LEU A 259 -4.59 0.54 -11.54
C LEU A 259 -4.66 -0.92 -11.09
N ASN A 260 -3.91 -1.82 -11.75
CA ASN A 260 -3.89 -3.24 -11.38
C ASN A 260 -3.28 -3.46 -9.99
N HIS A 261 -2.21 -2.73 -9.68
CA HIS A 261 -1.59 -2.73 -8.36
C HIS A 261 -2.60 -2.38 -7.26
N ILE A 262 -3.28 -1.24 -7.40
CA ILE A 262 -4.33 -0.80 -6.46
C ILE A 262 -5.45 -1.84 -6.35
N ILE A 263 -5.88 -2.46 -7.46
CA ILE A 263 -6.90 -3.52 -7.43
C ILE A 263 -6.43 -4.69 -6.56
N HIS A 264 -5.20 -5.18 -6.75
CA HIS A 264 -4.67 -6.30 -5.97
C HIS A 264 -4.61 -5.99 -4.47
N GLU A 265 -4.27 -4.76 -4.10
CA GLU A 265 -4.25 -4.32 -2.71
C GLU A 265 -5.64 -4.27 -2.08
N GLN A 266 -6.62 -3.75 -2.81
CA GLN A 266 -8.02 -3.70 -2.36
C GLN A 266 -8.63 -5.10 -2.24
N GLU A 267 -8.28 -6.03 -3.15
CA GLU A 267 -8.64 -7.45 -3.04
C GLU A 267 -8.01 -8.07 -1.79
N ARG A 268 -6.72 -7.82 -1.55
CA ARG A 268 -6.01 -8.31 -0.36
C ARG A 268 -6.63 -7.77 0.93
N ALA A 269 -6.96 -6.47 0.97
CA ALA A 269 -7.60 -5.82 2.10
C ALA A 269 -8.95 -6.49 2.43
N GLY A 270 -9.80 -6.70 1.42
CA GLY A 270 -11.09 -7.37 1.56
C GLY A 270 -10.96 -8.80 2.10
N ILE A 271 -10.02 -9.59 1.57
CA ILE A 271 -9.75 -10.96 2.04
C ILE A 271 -9.28 -10.94 3.50
N LEU A 272 -8.30 -10.10 3.83
CA LEU A 272 -7.73 -10.00 5.17
C LEU A 272 -8.79 -9.62 6.21
N ILE A 273 -9.56 -8.56 5.92
CA ILE A 273 -10.53 -8.01 6.88
C ILE A 273 -11.70 -8.97 7.08
N ASN A 274 -12.17 -9.65 6.03
CA ASN A 274 -13.14 -10.73 6.19
C ASN A 274 -12.61 -11.88 7.05
N ALA A 275 -11.37 -12.32 6.82
CA ALA A 275 -10.77 -13.39 7.61
C ALA A 275 -10.62 -12.99 9.10
N LEU A 276 -10.16 -11.77 9.38
CA LEU A 276 -10.06 -11.25 10.74
C LEU A 276 -11.43 -11.14 11.42
N LYS A 277 -12.47 -10.72 10.67
CA LYS A 277 -13.86 -10.62 11.18
C LYS A 277 -14.46 -11.98 11.54
N GLN A 278 -14.18 -13.03 10.76
CA GLN A 278 -14.68 -14.38 11.02
C GLN A 278 -14.07 -15.04 12.27
N ASN A 279 -12.94 -14.51 12.77
CA ASN A 279 -12.22 -15.03 13.93
C ASN A 279 -12.55 -14.26 15.24
N LEU A 280 -13.56 -13.39 15.22
CA LEU A 280 -14.10 -12.73 16.42
C LEU A 280 -15.13 -13.61 17.14
#